data_AF-A0A2P5AHG6-F1
#
_entry.id   AF-A0A2P5AHG6-F1
#
_cell.length_a   1.000
_cell.length_b   1.000
_cell.length_c   1.000
_cell.angle_alpha   90.00
_cell.angle_beta   90.00
_cell.angle_gamma   90.00
#
_symmetry.space_group_name_H-M   'P 1'
#
loop_
_entity.id
_entity.type
_entity.pdbx_description
1 polymer ?
#
loop_
_entity_poly.entity_id
_entity_poly.type
_entity_poly.pdbx_seq_one_letter_code
_entity_poly.pdbx_strand_id
1 'polypeptide(L)'
;KDSMAMNLKSEVYRITCTLQGKVINMHMSYLCAILEIPNEAGRPIDLMGDFDEVTTLKNLTRDDNYYPNYTANHLNVHSRLLHHYITYNILPRIGHREIIHTLDIFLINSILMGKAINLGYILMTQMREAGSKKTGCLPYGMVLTRIFDHFEISLHDKSVKEK
;
A
#
# COMPACT_ATOMS: atom_id res chain seq x y z
N LYS A 1 22.34 -22.96 27.03
CA LYS A 1 20.97 -23.46 27.23
C LYS A 1 20.17 -22.31 27.82
N ASP A 2 19.37 -21.51 27.12
CA ASP A 2 18.92 -21.55 25.74
C ASP A 2 18.92 -20.12 25.21
N SER A 3 19.52 -19.94 24.04
CA SER A 3 19.49 -18.72 23.27
C SER A 3 18.06 -18.53 22.79
N MET A 4 17.42 -17.43 23.22
CA MET A 4 16.18 -16.91 22.66
C MET A 4 16.42 -16.57 21.19
N ALA A 5 16.30 -17.56 20.31
CA ALA A 5 16.16 -17.35 18.88
C ALA A 5 14.76 -16.75 18.65
N MET A 6 14.66 -15.43 18.84
CA MET A 6 13.47 -14.66 18.51
C MET A 6 13.27 -14.77 16.99
N ASN A 7 12.24 -15.51 16.61
CA ASN A 7 11.94 -15.89 15.23
C ASN A 7 11.40 -14.65 14.47
N LEU A 8 12.32 -13.80 14.00
CA LEU A 8 12.09 -12.51 13.33
C LEU A 8 11.28 -12.59 12.01
N LYS A 9 10.83 -13.77 11.58
CA LYS A 9 10.11 -13.94 10.31
C LYS A 9 8.59 -13.74 10.39
N SER A 10 7.99 -13.70 11.60
CA SER A 10 6.52 -13.72 11.76
C SER A 10 5.84 -12.35 11.87
N GLU A 11 6.59 -11.26 12.07
CA GLU A 11 5.99 -9.95 12.37
C GLU A 11 5.69 -9.07 11.14
N VAL A 12 6.10 -9.45 9.93
CA VAL A 12 5.90 -8.60 8.74
C VAL A 12 4.42 -8.56 8.32
N TYR A 13 3.70 -9.66 8.52
CA TYR A 13 2.32 -9.85 8.07
C TYR A 13 1.26 -9.42 9.08
N ARG A 14 1.63 -8.64 10.10
CA ARG A 14 0.73 -8.31 11.19
C ARG A 14 0.84 -6.85 11.60
N ILE A 15 -0.31 -6.22 11.81
CA ILE A 15 -0.45 -4.91 12.46
C ILE A 15 -1.34 -5.10 13.68
N THR A 16 -0.88 -4.65 14.84
CA THR A 16 -1.67 -4.65 16.08
C THR A 16 -1.81 -3.24 16.62
N CYS A 17 -3.03 -2.83 16.95
CA CYS A 17 -3.27 -1.59 17.66
C CYS A 17 -4.50 -1.72 18.57
N THR A 18 -4.62 -0.82 19.54
CA THR A 18 -5.79 -0.75 20.42
C THR A 18 -6.51 0.55 20.14
N LEU A 19 -7.79 0.49 19.79
CA LEU A 19 -8.63 1.65 19.49
C LEU A 19 -9.95 1.54 20.26
N GLN A 20 -10.30 2.58 21.02
CA GLN A 20 -11.50 2.60 21.88
C GLN A 20 -11.63 1.38 22.82
N GLY A 21 -10.51 0.83 23.31
CA GLY A 21 -10.47 -0.36 24.17
C GLY A 21 -10.64 -1.70 23.44
N LYS A 22 -10.85 -1.69 22.11
CA LYS A 22 -10.84 -2.89 21.26
C LYS A 22 -9.44 -3.12 20.69
N VAL A 23 -8.95 -4.36 20.76
CA VAL A 23 -7.67 -4.76 20.15
C VAL A 23 -7.91 -5.15 18.70
N ILE A 24 -7.36 -4.39 17.78
CA ILE A 24 -7.29 -4.72 16.36
C ILE A 24 -6.02 -5.55 16.15
N ASN A 25 -6.18 -6.81 15.79
CA ASN A 25 -5.08 -7.70 15.39
C ASN A 25 -5.26 -8.08 13.93
N MET A 26 -4.61 -7.33 13.05
CA MET A 26 -4.77 -7.43 11.61
C MET A 26 -3.66 -8.27 10.99
N HIS A 27 -3.99 -9.48 10.57
CA HIS A 27 -3.11 -10.27 9.71
C HIS A 27 -3.34 -9.94 8.24
N MET A 28 -2.32 -10.09 7.38
CA MET A 28 -2.42 -9.80 5.95
C MET A 28 -3.59 -10.52 5.27
N SER A 29 -3.84 -11.78 5.61
CA SER A 29 -4.98 -12.54 5.06
C SER A 29 -6.33 -11.93 5.42
N TYR A 30 -6.49 -11.37 6.62
CA TYR A 30 -7.71 -10.68 7.02
C TYR A 30 -7.86 -9.35 6.30
N LEU A 31 -6.76 -8.60 6.15
CA LEU A 31 -6.76 -7.39 5.33
C LEU A 31 -7.23 -7.70 3.91
N CYS A 32 -6.69 -8.76 3.28
CA CYS A 32 -7.12 -9.16 1.94
C CYS A 32 -8.60 -9.52 1.88
N ALA A 33 -9.10 -10.26 2.88
CA ALA A 33 -10.51 -10.64 2.95
C ALA A 33 -11.44 -9.43 3.13
N ILE A 34 -11.12 -8.49 4.02
CA ILE A 34 -11.90 -7.27 4.28
C ILE A 34 -11.97 -6.36 3.05
N LEU A 35 -10.87 -6.28 2.31
CA LEU A 35 -10.75 -5.48 1.09
C LEU A 35 -11.17 -6.23 -0.18
N GLU A 36 -11.57 -7.50 -0.07
CA GLU A 36 -11.98 -8.34 -1.19
C GLU A 36 -10.90 -8.41 -2.30
N ILE A 37 -9.63 -8.39 -1.91
CA ILE A 37 -8.50 -8.48 -2.84
C ILE A 37 -7.94 -9.91 -2.91
N PRO A 38 -7.51 -10.39 -4.10
CA PRO A 38 -6.92 -11.70 -4.23
C PRO A 38 -5.66 -11.84 -3.37
N ASN A 39 -5.57 -12.91 -2.60
CA ASN A 39 -4.40 -13.26 -1.82
C ASN A 39 -3.56 -14.32 -2.56
N GLU A 40 -3.21 -14.03 -3.80
CA GLU A 40 -2.68 -15.03 -4.75
C GLU A 40 -1.17 -15.27 -4.67
N ALA A 41 -0.45 -14.57 -3.79
CA ALA A 41 1.01 -14.64 -3.76
C ALA A 41 1.54 -15.11 -2.40
N GLY A 42 1.83 -16.41 -2.33
CA GLY A 42 2.59 -17.00 -1.24
C GLY A 42 4.03 -16.47 -1.17
N ARG A 43 4.40 -15.93 -0.01
CA ARG A 43 5.74 -15.50 0.45
C ARG A 43 6.34 -14.23 -0.17
N PRO A 44 7.19 -13.50 0.58
CA PRO A 44 7.86 -12.29 0.11
C PRO A 44 9.17 -12.75 -0.54
N ILE A 45 9.10 -13.17 -1.79
CA ILE A 45 10.30 -13.52 -2.56
C ILE A 45 10.37 -12.50 -3.66
N ASP A 46 11.25 -11.52 -3.45
CA ASP A 46 11.60 -10.45 -4.37
C ASP A 46 10.37 -9.80 -5.05
N LEU A 47 9.78 -8.81 -4.36
CA LEU A 47 8.56 -8.13 -4.82
C LEU A 47 8.66 -7.67 -6.28
N MET A 48 9.88 -7.38 -6.74
CA MET A 48 10.17 -6.91 -8.08
C MET A 48 10.94 -7.93 -8.92
N GLY A 49 11.69 -8.87 -8.32
CA GLY A 49 12.37 -9.92 -9.08
C GLY A 49 13.41 -9.33 -10.04
N ASP A 50 13.33 -9.74 -11.31
CA ASP A 50 14.14 -9.23 -12.43
C ASP A 50 13.56 -7.95 -13.06
N PHE A 51 12.82 -7.15 -12.29
CA PHE A 51 12.15 -5.94 -12.78
C PHE A 51 13.14 -4.94 -13.41
N ASP A 52 13.03 -4.77 -14.72
CA ASP A 52 13.71 -3.72 -15.45
C ASP A 52 12.87 -2.44 -15.45
N GLU A 53 13.20 -1.53 -14.53
CA GLU A 53 12.56 -0.23 -14.39
C GLU A 53 12.67 0.60 -15.68
N VAL A 54 13.83 0.61 -16.35
CA VAL A 54 14.10 1.51 -17.48
C VAL A 54 13.28 1.10 -18.69
N THR A 55 13.31 -0.19 -19.05
CA THR A 55 12.54 -0.70 -20.18
C THR A 55 11.04 -0.59 -19.91
N THR A 56 10.62 -0.90 -18.68
CA THR A 56 9.22 -0.76 -18.29
C THR A 56 8.76 0.70 -18.43
N LEU A 57 9.55 1.65 -17.92
CA LEU A 57 9.18 3.05 -17.91
C LEU A 57 9.03 3.63 -19.31
N LYS A 58 9.88 3.22 -20.26
CA LYS A 58 9.71 3.56 -21.69
C LYS A 58 8.35 3.12 -22.22
N ASN A 59 7.94 1.88 -21.94
CA ASN A 59 6.64 1.36 -22.36
C ASN A 59 5.45 2.10 -21.72
N LEU A 60 5.66 2.77 -20.58
CA LEU A 60 4.62 3.55 -19.90
C LEU A 60 4.56 5.01 -20.35
N THR A 61 5.56 5.51 -21.09
CA THR A 61 5.61 6.90 -21.56
C THR A 61 4.97 7.07 -22.94
N ARG A 62 4.88 8.33 -23.40
CA ARG A 62 4.24 8.66 -24.69
C ARG A 62 5.21 8.61 -25.88
N ASP A 63 6.51 8.63 -25.60
CA ASP A 63 7.55 8.96 -26.57
C ASP A 63 8.79 8.07 -26.45
N ASP A 64 8.72 6.98 -25.67
CA ASP A 64 9.79 6.00 -25.43
C ASP A 64 11.12 6.59 -24.91
N ASN A 65 11.11 7.85 -24.45
CA ASN A 65 12.31 8.56 -24.02
C ASN A 65 12.63 8.34 -22.54
N TYR A 66 13.94 8.37 -22.23
CA TYR A 66 14.46 8.37 -20.86
C TYR A 66 14.67 9.78 -20.32
N TYR A 67 14.04 10.10 -19.18
CA TYR A 67 14.19 11.36 -18.47
C TYR A 67 14.79 11.14 -17.08
N PRO A 68 15.81 11.89 -16.66
CA PRO A 68 16.39 11.71 -15.33
C PRO A 68 15.42 12.06 -14.18
N ASN A 69 14.36 12.85 -14.46
CA ASN A 69 13.33 13.23 -13.49
C ASN A 69 11.93 12.95 -14.07
N TYR A 70 11.51 11.68 -14.04
CA TYR A 70 10.18 11.33 -14.54
C TYR A 70 9.07 11.86 -13.66
N THR A 71 8.12 12.51 -14.33
CA THR A 71 6.87 12.96 -13.71
C THR A 71 5.67 12.29 -14.37
N ALA A 72 4.54 12.25 -13.66
CA ALA A 72 3.26 11.71 -14.12
C ALA A 72 2.80 12.28 -15.48
N ASN A 73 3.28 13.49 -15.84
CA ASN A 73 2.98 14.13 -17.11
C ASN A 73 3.64 13.48 -18.33
N HIS A 74 4.71 12.72 -18.15
CA HIS A 74 5.38 11.96 -19.21
C HIS A 74 4.71 10.62 -19.49
N LEU A 75 3.92 10.11 -18.54
CA LEU A 75 3.16 8.88 -18.72
C LEU A 75 2.08 9.02 -19.78
N ASN A 76 1.79 7.92 -20.48
CA ASN A 76 0.59 7.80 -21.28
C ASN A 76 -0.68 7.92 -20.40
N VAL A 77 -1.84 8.12 -21.03
CA VAL A 77 -3.09 8.44 -20.30
C VAL A 77 -3.49 7.33 -19.31
N HIS A 78 -3.37 6.06 -19.72
CA HIS A 78 -3.72 4.91 -18.87
C HIS A 78 -2.76 4.78 -17.69
N SER A 79 -1.46 4.84 -17.94
CA SER A 79 -0.42 4.80 -16.92
C SER A 79 -0.55 5.95 -15.91
N ARG A 80 -0.92 7.15 -16.36
CA ARG A 80 -1.16 8.30 -15.48
C ARG A 80 -2.38 8.11 -14.58
N LEU A 81 -3.47 7.56 -15.11
CA LEU A 81 -4.66 7.24 -14.30
C LEU A 81 -4.32 6.22 -13.21
N LEU A 82 -3.57 5.17 -13.57
CA LEU A 82 -3.10 4.17 -12.62
C LEU A 82 -2.16 4.76 -11.58
N HIS A 83 -1.22 5.63 -11.98
CA HIS A 83 -0.35 6.36 -11.05
C HIS A 83 -1.16 7.15 -10.02
N HIS A 84 -2.20 7.87 -10.45
CA HIS A 84 -3.09 8.58 -9.54
C HIS A 84 -3.83 7.63 -8.60
N TYR A 85 -4.37 6.51 -9.10
CA TYR A 85 -5.03 5.54 -8.25
C TYR A 85 -4.08 4.95 -7.19
N ILE A 86 -2.88 4.55 -7.59
CA ILE A 86 -1.84 3.98 -6.73
C ILE A 86 -1.41 5.00 -5.68
N THR A 87 -1.08 6.23 -6.06
CA THR A 87 -0.56 7.26 -5.14
C THR A 87 -1.58 7.79 -4.13
N TYR A 88 -2.87 7.52 -4.32
CA TYR A 88 -3.92 7.88 -3.35
C TYR A 88 -4.33 6.70 -2.47
N ASN A 89 -4.36 5.48 -3.01
CA ASN A 89 -4.97 4.35 -2.32
C ASN A 89 -3.96 3.31 -1.82
N ILE A 90 -2.86 3.09 -2.57
CA ILE A 90 -1.89 2.02 -2.27
C ILE A 90 -0.62 2.60 -1.66
N LEU A 91 -0.08 3.66 -2.28
CA LEU A 91 1.13 4.36 -1.88
C LEU A 91 0.82 5.84 -1.56
N PRO A 92 -0.01 6.12 -0.54
CA PRO A 92 -0.40 7.47 -0.19
C PRO A 92 0.82 8.35 0.10
N ARG A 93 0.95 9.45 -0.64
CA ARG A 93 2.02 10.45 -0.49
C ARG A 93 1.49 11.77 0.03
N ILE A 94 2.30 12.39 0.88
CA ILE A 94 2.13 13.75 1.37
C ILE A 94 3.03 14.65 0.53
N GLY A 95 2.44 15.64 -0.16
CA GLY A 95 3.20 16.58 -0.99
C GLY A 95 3.23 16.21 -2.47
N HIS A 96 4.43 16.15 -3.06
CA HIS A 96 4.64 16.06 -4.51
C HIS A 96 4.26 14.66 -5.01
N ARG A 97 3.17 14.58 -5.78
CA ARG A 97 2.65 13.33 -6.35
C ARG A 97 3.02 13.18 -7.82
N GLU A 98 3.57 14.23 -8.44
CA GLU A 98 4.03 14.16 -9.81
C GLU A 98 5.25 13.26 -9.97
N ILE A 99 6.11 13.13 -8.95
CA ILE A 99 7.31 12.28 -9.02
C ILE A 99 6.89 10.81 -9.03
N ILE A 100 7.47 10.05 -9.96
CA ILE A 100 7.26 8.62 -10.10
C ILE A 100 8.43 7.90 -9.42
N HIS A 101 8.13 6.91 -8.57
CA HIS A 101 9.12 6.04 -7.95
C HIS A 101 9.07 4.64 -8.56
N THR A 102 10.14 3.86 -8.41
CA THR A 102 10.26 2.47 -8.92
C THR A 102 9.04 1.60 -8.58
N LEU A 103 8.50 1.72 -7.35
CA LEU A 103 7.32 0.95 -6.95
C LEU A 103 6.03 1.38 -7.66
N ASP A 104 5.90 2.65 -8.07
CA ASP A 104 4.78 3.08 -8.93
C ASP A 104 4.88 2.40 -10.29
N ILE A 105 6.06 2.44 -10.90
CA ILE A 105 6.32 1.88 -12.24
C ILE A 105 6.03 0.37 -12.22
N PHE A 106 6.51 -0.32 -11.19
CA PHE A 106 6.27 -1.74 -10.98
C PHE A 106 4.77 -2.04 -10.86
N LEU A 107 4.03 -1.30 -10.03
CA LEU A 107 2.59 -1.52 -9.81
C LEU A 107 1.77 -1.20 -11.05
N ILE A 108 2.05 -0.08 -11.73
CA ILE A 108 1.38 0.30 -12.98
C ILE A 108 1.57 -0.80 -14.02
N ASN A 109 2.81 -1.22 -14.25
CA ASN A 109 3.13 -2.27 -15.22
C ASN A 109 2.46 -3.60 -14.86
N SER A 110 2.50 -3.98 -13.59
CA SER A 110 1.91 -5.24 -13.15
C SER A 110 0.39 -5.26 -13.31
N ILE A 111 -0.29 -4.13 -13.05
CA ILE A 111 -1.73 -3.99 -13.32
C ILE A 111 -2.02 -4.08 -14.82
N LEU A 112 -1.25 -3.35 -15.65
CA LEU A 112 -1.45 -3.36 -17.11
C LEU A 112 -1.20 -4.74 -17.74
N MET A 113 -0.23 -5.49 -17.21
CA MET A 113 0.14 -6.82 -17.70
C MET A 113 -0.64 -7.96 -17.02
N GLY A 114 -1.53 -7.65 -16.07
CA GLY A 114 -2.25 -8.66 -15.30
C GLY A 114 -1.34 -9.59 -14.50
N LYS A 115 -0.15 -9.12 -14.08
CA LYS A 115 0.76 -9.91 -13.26
C LYS A 115 0.19 -10.07 -11.85
N ALA A 116 0.34 -11.25 -11.27
CA ALA A 116 -0.03 -11.48 -9.87
C ALA A 116 0.87 -10.63 -8.95
N ILE A 117 0.26 -9.81 -8.10
CA ILE A 117 0.96 -8.98 -7.11
C ILE A 117 0.42 -9.31 -5.73
N ASN A 118 1.29 -9.40 -4.72
CA ASN A 118 0.85 -9.45 -3.33
C ASN A 118 0.41 -8.06 -2.84
N LEU A 119 -0.73 -7.58 -3.31
CA LEU A 119 -1.23 -6.24 -2.97
C LEU A 119 -1.46 -6.07 -1.47
N GLY A 120 -1.95 -7.11 -0.78
CA GLY A 120 -2.14 -7.10 0.67
C GLY A 120 -0.84 -6.88 1.44
N TYR A 121 0.24 -7.54 1.03
CA TYR A 121 1.57 -7.34 1.61
C TYR A 121 2.10 -5.92 1.41
N ILE A 122 1.93 -5.39 0.19
CA ILE A 122 2.35 -4.02 -0.14
C ILE A 122 1.57 -3.03 0.72
N LEU A 123 0.24 -3.12 0.74
CA LEU A 123 -0.62 -2.26 1.56
C LEU A 123 -0.23 -2.32 3.03
N MET A 124 -0.08 -3.52 3.60
CA MET A 124 0.28 -3.67 5.01
C MET A 124 1.64 -3.07 5.36
N THR A 125 2.63 -3.27 4.48
CA THR A 125 3.97 -2.68 4.65
C THR A 125 3.89 -1.15 4.62
N GLN A 126 3.16 -0.60 3.65
CA GLN A 126 3.04 0.85 3.47
C GLN A 126 2.18 1.51 4.56
N MET A 127 1.18 0.79 5.10
CA MET A 127 0.41 1.23 6.26
C MET A 127 1.28 1.30 7.52
N ARG A 128 2.17 0.33 7.74
CA ARG A 128 3.14 0.37 8.86
C ARG A 128 4.08 1.56 8.74
N GLU A 129 4.65 1.77 7.56
CA GLU A 129 5.56 2.88 7.28
C GLU A 129 4.87 4.25 7.42
N ALA A 130 3.59 4.34 7.05
CA ALA A 130 2.82 5.55 7.24
C ALA A 130 2.53 5.81 8.73
N GLY A 131 2.20 4.76 9.50
CA GLY A 131 1.90 4.88 10.93
C GLY A 131 3.12 5.20 11.80
N SER A 132 4.33 4.84 11.36
CA SER A 132 5.57 5.18 12.08
C SER A 132 5.98 6.65 11.90
N LYS A 133 5.57 7.27 10.78
CA LYS A 133 5.89 8.66 10.47
C LYS A 133 4.88 9.58 11.16
N LYS A 134 5.36 10.50 12.01
CA LYS A 134 4.53 11.59 12.58
C LYS A 134 4.15 12.58 11.48
N THR A 135 3.08 12.27 10.77
CA THR A 135 2.56 13.12 9.69
C THR A 135 1.19 13.64 10.08
N GLY A 136 0.90 14.91 9.78
CA GLY A 136 -0.39 15.55 10.09
C GLY A 136 -1.56 15.11 9.20
N CYS A 137 -1.38 14.05 8.41
CA CYS A 137 -2.38 13.51 7.50
C CYS A 137 -2.63 12.04 7.87
N LEU A 138 -3.88 11.60 7.82
CA LEU A 138 -4.25 10.20 8.02
C LEU A 138 -4.42 9.53 6.64
N PRO A 139 -3.41 8.80 6.15
CA PRO A 139 -3.55 8.05 4.90
C PRO A 139 -4.48 6.85 5.08
N TYR A 140 -4.92 6.27 3.96
CA TYR A 140 -5.73 5.04 3.91
C TYR A 140 -7.15 5.16 4.48
N GLY A 141 -7.79 6.33 4.46
CA GLY A 141 -9.14 6.52 5.00
C GLY A 141 -10.17 5.49 4.53
N MET A 142 -10.15 5.11 3.24
CA MET A 142 -11.04 4.07 2.70
C MET A 142 -10.77 2.69 3.30
N VAL A 143 -9.50 2.27 3.35
CA VAL A 143 -9.08 0.99 3.93
C VAL A 143 -9.38 0.96 5.43
N LEU A 144 -9.02 2.03 6.15
CA LEU A 144 -9.28 2.15 7.59
C LEU A 144 -10.77 2.08 7.91
N THR A 145 -11.64 2.69 7.10
CA THR A 145 -13.09 2.62 7.28
C THR A 145 -13.59 1.17 7.22
N ARG A 146 -13.14 0.39 6.22
CA ARG A 146 -13.49 -1.03 6.08
C ARG A 146 -12.96 -1.89 7.23
N ILE A 147 -11.76 -1.56 7.71
CA ILE A 147 -11.18 -2.19 8.90
C ILE A 147 -12.03 -1.91 10.13
N PHE A 148 -12.37 -0.64 10.37
CA PHE A 148 -13.14 -0.25 11.55
C PHE A 148 -14.54 -0.85 11.54
N ASP A 149 -15.19 -0.91 10.38
CA ASP A 149 -16.46 -1.62 10.19
C ASP A 149 -16.36 -3.10 10.57
N HIS A 150 -15.33 -3.81 10.09
CA HIS A 150 -15.10 -5.22 10.41
C HIS A 150 -14.86 -5.48 11.92
N PHE A 151 -14.21 -4.57 12.63
CA PHE A 151 -13.97 -4.68 14.08
C PHE A 151 -15.07 -3.99 14.92
N GLU A 152 -16.15 -3.54 14.27
CA GLU A 152 -17.29 -2.83 14.88
C GLU A 152 -16.83 -1.61 15.73
N ILE A 153 -15.87 -0.85 15.22
CA ILE A 153 -15.35 0.34 15.88
C ILE A 153 -16.21 1.53 15.47
N SER A 154 -16.78 2.21 16.47
CA SER A 154 -17.61 3.39 16.21
C SER A 154 -16.75 4.55 15.71
N LEU A 155 -17.09 5.05 14.52
CA LEU A 155 -16.49 6.26 13.94
C LEU A 155 -17.16 7.55 14.43
N HIS A 156 -18.28 7.43 15.13
CA HIS A 156 -18.98 8.58 15.70
C HIS A 156 -18.29 9.07 16.97
N ASP A 157 -18.20 10.39 17.07
CA ASP A 157 -17.60 11.05 18.21
C ASP A 157 -18.50 10.87 19.46
N LYS A 158 -17.96 10.23 20.50
CA LYS A 158 -18.64 10.14 21.81
C LYS A 158 -18.61 11.47 22.57
N SER A 159 -18.00 12.52 22.01
CA SER A 159 -17.86 13.86 22.61
C SER A 159 -19.05 14.77 22.38
N VAL A 160 -20.00 14.42 21.50
CA VAL A 160 -21.25 15.16 21.38
C VAL A 160 -22.19 14.69 22.49
N LYS A 161 -21.93 15.13 23.72
CA LYS A 161 -22.98 15.18 24.74
C LYS A 161 -24.00 16.19 24.24
N GLU A 162 -25.18 15.70 23.85
CA GLU A 162 -26.36 16.53 23.61
C GLU A 162 -26.56 17.47 24.81
N LYS A 163 -26.72 18.76 24.51
CA LYS A 163 -27.13 19.79 25.46
C LYS A 163 -28.66 19.83 25.53
#